data_AF-A0A838MUV5-F1
#
_entry.id   AF-A0A838MUV5-F1
#
_cell.length_a   1.000
_cell.length_b   1.000
_cell.length_c   1.000
_cell.angle_alpha   90.00
_cell.angle_beta   90.00
_cell.angle_gamma   90.00
#
_symmetry.space_group_name_H-M   'P 1'
#
loop_
_entity.id
_entity.type
_entity.pdbx_description
1 polymer ?
#
loop_
_entity_poly.entity_id
_entity_poly.type
_entity_poly.pdbx_seq_one_letter_code
_entity_poly.pdbx_strand_id
1 'polypeptide(L)'
;MAKQNHFTQFINFLKLEAEAIEQTAARARRPEIDTAIKLLAECRGKIVLVGVGKSGNIAQKIAATLTSTGTLAVYLHPSDALHGGLG
;
A
#
# COMPACT_ATOMS: atom_id res chain seq x y z
N MET A 1 -6.66 32.94 -20.03
CA MET A 1 -6.43 31.62 -19.40
C MET A 1 -6.46 30.56 -20.49
N ALA A 2 -5.31 30.04 -20.90
CA ALA A 2 -5.25 28.99 -21.91
C ALA A 2 -5.95 27.73 -21.38
N LYS A 3 -6.92 27.18 -22.13
CA LYS A 3 -7.57 25.91 -21.81
C LYS A 3 -6.48 24.85 -21.63
N GLN A 4 -6.31 24.36 -20.41
CA GLN A 4 -5.42 23.24 -20.14
C GLN A 4 -5.91 22.03 -20.94
N ASN A 5 -5.02 21.46 -21.77
CA ASN A 5 -5.35 20.26 -22.53
C ASN A 5 -5.40 19.06 -21.56
N HIS A 6 -6.62 18.68 -21.15
CA HIS A 6 -6.85 17.58 -20.20
C HIS A 6 -6.16 16.27 -20.63
N PHE A 7 -6.06 16.00 -21.93
CA PHE A 7 -5.35 14.82 -22.43
C PHE A 7 -3.87 14.88 -22.11
N THR A 8 -3.21 16.02 -22.38
CA THR A 8 -1.79 16.22 -22.04
C THR A 8 -1.57 16.12 -20.53
N GLN A 9 -2.47 16.68 -19.71
CA GLN A 9 -2.39 16.55 -18.26
C GLN A 9 -2.52 15.11 -17.78
N PHE A 10 -3.49 14.36 -18.32
CA PHE A 10 -3.67 12.95 -17.99
C PHE A 10 -2.42 12.12 -18.31
N ILE A 11 -1.85 12.30 -19.51
CA ILE A 11 -0.59 11.64 -19.88
C ILE A 11 0.55 12.03 -18.94
N ASN A 12 0.63 13.30 -18.53
CA ASN A 12 1.65 13.74 -17.58
C ASN A 12 1.47 13.12 -16.19
N PHE A 13 0.23 12.94 -15.70
CA PHE A 13 0.00 12.26 -14.42
C PHE A 13 0.45 10.81 -14.46
N LEU A 14 0.13 10.06 -15.52
CA LEU A 14 0.60 8.68 -15.67
C LEU A 14 2.13 8.59 -15.71
N LYS A 15 2.80 9.54 -16.39
CA LYS A 15 4.26 9.61 -16.42
C LYS A 15 4.85 9.90 -15.04
N LEU A 16 4.25 10.81 -14.27
CA LEU A 16 4.67 11.12 -12.90
C LEU A 16 4.52 9.91 -11.98
N GLU A 17 3.44 9.14 -12.11
CA GLU A 17 3.26 7.90 -11.35
C GLU A 17 4.30 6.84 -11.70
N ALA A 18 4.61 6.66 -13.00
CA ALA A 18 5.67 5.75 -13.44
C ALA A 18 7.04 6.18 -12.89
N GLU A 19 7.37 7.48 -12.95
CA GLU A 19 8.61 8.02 -12.39
C GLU A 19 8.70 7.80 -10.87
N ALA A 20 7.60 7.96 -10.14
CA ALA A 20 7.58 7.69 -8.71
C ALA A 20 7.90 6.21 -8.37
N ILE A 21 7.50 5.27 -9.23
CA ILE A 21 7.87 3.85 -9.08
C ILE A 21 9.36 3.66 -9.33
N GLU A 22 9.92 4.24 -10.39
CA GLU A 22 11.36 4.18 -10.70
C GLU A 22 12.21 4.77 -9.56
N GLN A 23 11.83 5.94 -9.04
CA GLN A 23 12.48 6.54 -7.88
C GLN A 23 12.38 5.65 -6.63
N THR A 24 11.29 4.90 -6.49
CA THR A 24 11.11 3.91 -5.41
C THR A 24 12.05 2.73 -5.55
N ALA A 25 12.23 2.21 -6.75
CA ALA A 25 13.22 1.16 -7.02
C ALA A 25 14.65 1.66 -6.75
N ALA A 26 14.97 2.90 -7.13
CA ALA A 26 16.30 3.49 -6.91
C ALA A 26 16.66 3.67 -5.42
N ARG A 27 15.68 3.93 -4.54
CA ARG A 27 15.88 4.07 -3.08
C ARG A 27 15.75 2.77 -2.29
N ALA A 28 15.37 1.68 -2.95
CA ALA A 28 15.16 0.39 -2.32
C ALA A 28 16.48 -0.16 -1.73
N ARG A 29 16.44 -0.58 -0.46
CA ARG A 29 17.60 -1.13 0.23
C ARG A 29 17.37 -2.61 0.53
N ARG A 30 18.27 -3.45 0.01
CA ARG A 30 18.18 -4.92 0.14
C ARG A 30 17.96 -5.40 1.59
N PRO A 31 18.69 -4.91 2.62
CA PRO A 31 18.49 -5.41 3.99
C PRO A 31 17.08 -5.14 4.54
N GLU A 32 16.49 -4.00 4.21
CA GLU A 32 15.14 -3.61 4.66
C GLU A 32 14.08 -4.49 4.01
N ILE A 33 14.23 -4.77 2.71
CA ILE A 33 13.34 -5.63 1.94
C ILE A 33 13.42 -7.08 2.42
N ASP A 34 14.63 -7.63 2.55
CA ASP A 34 14.85 -9.00 3.02
C ASP A 34 14.21 -9.21 4.41
N THR A 35 14.36 -8.22 5.30
CA THR A 35 13.77 -8.24 6.64
C THR A 35 12.24 -8.23 6.57
N ALA A 36 11.64 -7.35 5.76
CA ALA A 36 10.20 -7.27 5.61
C ALA A 36 9.61 -8.57 5.03
N ILE A 37 10.22 -9.14 3.99
CA ILE A 37 9.78 -10.41 3.39
C ILE A 37 9.86 -11.53 4.42
N LYS A 38 10.96 -11.63 5.16
CA LYS A 38 11.12 -12.67 6.19
C LYS A 38 10.04 -12.57 7.27
N LEU A 39 9.79 -11.37 7.79
CA LEU A 39 8.75 -11.13 8.80
C LEU A 39 7.35 -11.54 8.32
N LEU A 40 7.02 -11.22 7.07
CA LEU A 40 5.73 -11.58 6.47
C LEU A 40 5.63 -13.09 6.23
N ALA A 41 6.69 -13.73 5.73
CA ALA A 41 6.72 -15.16 5.43
C ALA A 41 6.69 -16.04 6.68
N GLU A 42 7.27 -15.57 7.78
CA GLU A 42 7.29 -16.29 9.07
C GLU A 42 6.06 -16.00 9.94
N CYS A 43 5.16 -15.12 9.50
CA CYS A 43 3.95 -14.78 10.25
C CYS A 43 2.98 -15.97 10.29
N ARG A 44 2.81 -16.57 11.48
CA ARG A 44 1.85 -17.67 11.72
C ARG A 44 0.45 -17.21 12.11
N GLY A 45 0.29 -15.92 12.36
CA GLY A 45 -0.95 -15.31 12.81
C GLY A 45 -1.69 -14.61 11.68
N LYS A 46 -2.30 -13.49 12.03
CA LYS A 46 -3.00 -12.61 11.10
C LYS A 46 -2.16 -11.35 10.90
N ILE A 47 -2.00 -10.93 9.65
CA ILE A 47 -1.41 -9.64 9.32
C ILE A 47 -2.52 -8.59 9.40
N VAL A 48 -2.38 -7.62 10.30
CA VAL A 48 -3.32 -6.51 10.42
C VAL A 48 -2.70 -5.27 9.80
N LEU A 49 -3.32 -4.77 8.74
CA LEU A 49 -2.92 -3.53 8.10
C LEU A 49 -3.79 -2.38 8.60
N VAL A 50 -3.15 -1.27 8.93
CA VAL A 50 -3.80 -0.06 9.45
C VAL A 50 -3.41 1.15 8.63
N GLY A 51 -4.30 2.13 8.53
CA GLY A 51 -4.05 3.37 7.80
C GLY A 51 -5.31 4.21 7.67
N VAL A 52 -5.14 5.52 7.49
CA VAL A 52 -6.24 6.48 7.29
C VAL A 52 -6.17 7.11 5.89
N GLY A 53 -7.31 7.58 5.39
CA GLY A 53 -7.41 8.24 4.10
C GLY A 53 -6.85 7.39 2.95
N LYS A 54 -6.01 7.99 2.09
CA LYS A 54 -5.40 7.29 0.95
C LYS A 54 -4.56 6.09 1.37
N SER A 55 -3.82 6.19 2.48
CA SER A 55 -3.05 5.07 3.02
C SER A 55 -3.95 3.94 3.51
N GLY A 56 -5.15 4.25 4.00
CA GLY A 56 -6.18 3.26 4.32
C GLY A 56 -6.62 2.47 3.09
N ASN A 57 -6.87 3.15 1.96
CA ASN A 57 -7.21 2.47 0.70
C ASN A 57 -6.09 1.54 0.21
N ILE A 58 -4.83 1.97 0.31
CA ILE A 58 -3.68 1.13 -0.04
C ILE A 58 -3.55 -0.06 0.92
N ALA A 59 -3.69 0.16 2.23
CA ALA A 59 -3.68 -0.90 3.24
C ALA A 59 -4.78 -1.95 2.98
N GLN A 60 -5.99 -1.51 2.64
CA GLN A 60 -7.08 -2.39 2.24
C GLN A 60 -6.75 -3.21 1.00
N LYS A 61 -6.14 -2.59 -0.02
CA LYS A 61 -5.72 -3.31 -1.23
C LYS A 61 -4.64 -4.34 -0.94
N ILE A 62 -3.65 -4.01 -0.13
CA ILE A 62 -2.59 -4.94 0.28
C ILE A 62 -3.18 -6.12 1.06
N ALA A 63 -4.09 -5.87 2.01
CA ALA A 63 -4.78 -6.93 2.75
C ALA A 63 -5.51 -7.91 1.82
N ALA A 64 -6.23 -7.38 0.82
CA ALA A 64 -6.91 -8.18 -0.18
C ALA A 64 -5.94 -9.01 -1.03
N THR A 65 -4.82 -8.41 -1.47
CA THR A 65 -3.78 -9.12 -2.23
C THR A 65 -3.17 -10.26 -1.41
N LEU A 66 -2.74 -10.00 -0.17
CA LEU A 66 -2.14 -11.01 0.70
C LEU A 66 -3.11 -12.18 0.96
N THR A 67 -4.38 -11.86 1.21
CA THR A 67 -5.43 -12.88 1.40
C THR A 67 -5.64 -13.72 0.15
N SER A 68 -5.63 -13.11 -1.04
CA SER A 68 -5.77 -13.85 -2.30
C SER A 68 -4.60 -14.79 -2.62
N THR A 69 -3.43 -14.54 -2.02
CA THR A 69 -2.22 -15.37 -2.17
C THR A 69 -2.02 -16.35 -1.00
N GLY A 70 -3.03 -16.53 -0.14
CA GLY A 70 -3.00 -17.51 0.96
C GLY A 70 -2.46 -16.99 2.29
N THR A 71 -2.10 -15.71 2.39
CA THR A 71 -1.64 -15.09 3.64
C THR A 71 -2.80 -14.40 4.34
N LEU A 72 -3.16 -14.85 5.54
CA LEU A 72 -4.29 -14.29 6.29
C LEU A 72 -4.01 -12.81 6.67
N ALA A 73 -4.68 -11.88 5.99
CA ALA A 73 -4.50 -10.44 6.21
C ALA A 73 -5.84 -9.69 6.27
N VAL A 74 -5.95 -8.68 7.13
CA VAL A 74 -7.13 -7.83 7.26
C VAL A 74 -6.74 -6.37 7.32
N TYR A 75 -7.61 -5.49 6.83
CA TYR A 75 -7.50 -4.06 7.08
C TYR A 75 -8.36 -3.65 8.27
N LEU A 76 -7.82 -2.81 9.13
CA LEU A 76 -8.50 -2.21 10.25
C LEU A 76 -8.33 -0.69 10.21
N HIS A 77 -9.44 0.03 10.17
CA HIS A 77 -9.41 1.48 10.28
C HIS A 77 -8.99 1.88 11.71
N PRO A 78 -8.04 2.81 11.92
CA PRO A 78 -7.54 3.14 13.25
C PRO A 78 -8.60 3.61 14.25
N SER A 79 -9.64 4.31 13.79
CA SER A 79 -10.75 4.69 14.66
C SER A 79 -11.54 3.47 15.16
N ASP A 80 -11.67 2.43 14.34
CA ASP A 80 -12.40 1.22 14.72
C ASP A 80 -11.56 0.39 15.70
N ALA A 81 -10.23 0.39 15.53
CA ALA A 81 -9.29 -0.24 16.45
C ALA A 81 -9.45 0.27 17.89
N LEU A 82 -9.62 1.59 18.05
CA LEU A 82 -9.77 2.23 19.36
C LEU A 82 -11.07 1.86 20.07
N HIS A 83 -12.11 1.48 19.32
CA HIS A 83 -13.43 1.15 19.85
C HIS A 83 -13.67 -0.38 19.93
N GLY A 84 -12.60 -1.18 19.97
CA GLY A 84 -12.70 -2.64 20.13
C GLY A 84 -12.94 -3.40 18.83
N GLY A 85 -12.76 -2.77 17.66
CA GLY A 85 -12.93 -3.40 16.34
C GLY A 85 -11.93 -4.53 16.02
N LEU A 86 -10.97 -4.80 16.90
CA LEU A 86 -10.07 -5.95 16.81
C LEU A 86 -10.71 -7.25 17.29
N GLY A 87 -11.69 -7.17 18.21
CA GLY A 87 -12.18 -8.34 18.95
C GLY A 87 -11.15 -8.85 19.95
#